data_AF-A0A3N5SH34-F1
#
_entry.id   AF-A0A3N5SH34-F1
#
_cell.length_a   1.000
_cell.length_b   1.000
_cell.length_c   1.000
_cell.angle_alpha   90.00
_cell.angle_beta   90.00
_cell.angle_gamma   90.00
#
_symmetry.space_group_name_H-M   'P 1'
#
loop_
_entity.id
_entity.type
_entity.pdbx_description
1 polymer ?
#
loop_
_entity_poly.entity_id
_entity_poly.type
_entity_poly.pdbx_seq_one_letter_code
_entity_poly.pdbx_strand_id
1 'polypeptide(L)' 'MLKEYKTDQIRNVAILGHGSTGKSTLFDSMLLMGGKIDKIGNPADGKLT' A
#
# COMPACT_ATOMS: atom_id res chain seq x y z
N MET A 1 -9.10 5.60 -21.55
CA MET A 1 -7.95 4.85 -22.11
C MET A 1 -7.14 4.32 -20.92
N LEU A 2 -6.81 3.03 -20.87
CA LEU A 2 -5.96 2.50 -19.79
C LEU A 2 -4.52 2.97 -19.98
N LYS A 3 -3.80 3.21 -18.88
CA LYS A 3 -2.34 3.38 -18.94
C LYS A 3 -1.70 2.03 -19.24
N GLU A 4 -0.92 1.97 -20.31
CA GLU A 4 -0.08 0.82 -20.63
C GLU A 4 1.28 0.97 -19.91
N TYR A 5 1.78 -0.14 -19.38
CA TYR A 5 3.08 -0.21 -18.72
C TYR A 5 3.91 -1.32 -19.35
N LYS A 6 5.18 -1.03 -19.62
CA LYS A 6 6.17 -2.04 -20.03
C LYS A 6 6.53 -2.93 -18.84
N THR A 7 6.97 -4.15 -19.10
CA THR A 7 7.29 -5.14 -18.06
C THR A 7 8.33 -4.63 -17.05
N ASP A 8 9.30 -3.83 -17.49
CA ASP A 8 10.33 -3.20 -16.64
C ASP A 8 9.79 -2.13 -15.68
N GLN A 9 8.57 -1.64 -15.92
CA GLN A 9 7.87 -0.67 -15.05
C GLN A 9 7.00 -1.36 -13.98
N ILE A 10 6.80 -2.68 -14.06
CA ILE A 10 5.93 -3.44 -13.15
C ILE A 10 6.76 -4.08 -12.04
N ARG A 11 6.35 -3.92 -10.78
CA ARG A 11 6.98 -4.54 -9.62
C ARG A 11 5.97 -5.38 -8.86
N ASN A 12 6.18 -6.70 -8.87
CA ASN A 12 5.41 -7.64 -8.05
C ASN A 12 6.02 -7.69 -6.65
N VAL A 13 5.27 -7.28 -5.63
CA VAL A 13 5.75 -7.16 -4.25
C VAL A 13 4.75 -7.82 -3.29
N ALA A 14 5.27 -8.54 -2.30
CA ALA A 14 4.51 -9.06 -1.17
C ALA A 14 5.09 -8.51 0.14
N ILE A 15 4.23 -8.11 1.07
CA ILE A 15 4.62 -7.63 2.40
C ILE A 15 4.28 -8.73 3.42
N LEU A 16 5.29 -9.33 4.03
CA LEU A 16 5.18 -10.48 4.93
C LEU A 16 5.70 -10.14 6.33
N GLY A 17 5.16 -10.80 7.36
CA GLY A 17 5.51 -10.56 8.76
C GLY A 17 4.41 -10.99 9.75
N HIS A 18 4.77 -11.20 11.02
CA HIS A 18 3.87 -11.62 12.09
C HIS A 18 2.71 -10.64 12.35
N GLY A 19 1.70 -11.04 13.12
CA GLY A 19 0.65 -10.13 13.56
C GLY A 19 1.23 -8.87 14.24
N SER A 20 0.59 -7.72 14.07
CA SER A 20 1.02 -6.45 14.68
C SER A 20 2.41 -5.91 14.27
N THR A 21 2.99 -6.36 13.15
CA THR A 21 4.31 -5.89 12.65
C THR A 21 4.24 -4.69 11.69
N GLY A 22 3.07 -4.05 11.54
CA GLY A 22 2.92 -2.83 10.75
C GLY A 22 2.83 -3.01 9.23
N LYS A 23 2.64 -4.24 8.72
CA LYS A 23 2.53 -4.52 7.27
C LYS A 23 1.52 -3.63 6.55
N SER A 24 0.33 -3.49 7.11
CA SER A 24 -0.74 -2.71 6.51
C SER A 24 -0.46 -1.21 6.58
N THR A 25 0.13 -0.73 7.67
CA THR A 25 0.59 0.66 7.80
C THR A 25 1.67 1.00 6.79
N LEU A 26 2.59 0.08 6.50
CA LEU A 26 3.59 0.25 5.45
C LEU A 26 2.93 0.36 4.07
N PHE A 27 1.93 -0.48 3.79
CA PHE A 27 1.19 -0.43 2.53
C PHE A 27 0.46 0.91 2.35
N ASP A 28 -0.26 1.39 3.37
CA ASP A 28 -0.91 2.71 3.34
C ASP A 28 0.10 3.84 3.13
N SER A 29 1.27 3.74 3.76
CA SER A 29 2.36 4.72 3.57
C SER A 29 2.85 4.76 2.12
N MET A 30 2.97 3.61 1.46
CA MET A 30 3.33 3.54 0.03
C MET A 30 2.26 4.20 -0.85
N LEU A 31 0.99 3.96 -0.55
CA LEU A 31 -0.13 4.56 -1.29
C LEU A 31 -0.18 6.09 -1.08
N LEU A 32 0.02 6.57 0.15
CA LEU A 32 0.08 7.99 0.47
C LEU A 32 1.23 8.67 -0.27
N MET A 33 2.43 8.11 -0.19
CA MET A 33 3.61 8.62 -0.92
C MET A 33 3.41 8.62 -2.44
N GLY A 34 2.65 7.65 -2.97
CA GLY A 34 2.26 7.57 -4.37
C GLY A 34 1.08 8.46 -4.78
N GLY A 35 0.54 9.26 -3.85
CA GLY A 35 -0.62 10.14 -4.06
C GLY A 35 -1.89 9.37 -4.43
N LYS A 36 -2.08 8.16 -3.89
CA LYS A 36 -3.26 7.30 -4.16
C LYS A 36 -4.35 7.43 -3.10
N ILE A 37 -3.97 7.89 -1.91
CA ILE A 37 -4.87 8.17 -0.78
C ILE A 37 -4.44 9.49 -0.13
N ASP A 38 -5.35 10.15 0.57
CA ASP A 38 -5.09 11.46 1.21
C ASP A 38 -4.59 11.33 2.66
N LYS A 39 -4.79 10.17 3.30
CA LYS A 39 -4.39 9.91 4.69
C LYS A 39 -4.18 8.43 4.95
N ILE A 40 -3.39 8.10 5.98
CA ILE A 40 -3.21 6.74 6.49
C ILE A 40 -4.35 6.41 7.48
N GLY A 41 -4.94 5.22 7.36
CA GLY A 41 -5.97 4.72 8.27
C GLY A 41 -5.42 4.32 9.63
N ASN A 42 -6.31 4.18 10.63
CA ASN A 42 -5.95 3.65 11.94
C ASN A 42 -6.33 2.17 12.03
N PRO A 43 -5.35 1.25 12.18
CA PRO A 43 -5.62 -0.18 12.28
C PRO A 43 -6.56 -0.56 13.45
N ALA A 44 -6.59 0.23 14.53
CA ALA A 44 -7.46 -0.01 15.68
C ALA A 44 -8.95 0.12 15.33
N ASP A 45 -9.28 0.90 14.29
CA ASP A 45 -10.66 1.10 13.83
C ASP A 45 -11.13 -0.02 12.89
N GLY A 46 -10.30 -1.07 12.72
CA GLY A 46 -10.57 -2.17 11.79
C GLY A 46 -10.55 -1.75 10.31
N LYS A 47 -10.13 -0.52 10.02
CA LYS A 47 -10.05 0.04 8.68
C LYS A 47 -8.60 0.27 8.29
N LEU A 48 -8.24 -0.32 7.16
CA LEU A 48 -7.23 0.20 6.28
C LEU A 48 -7.96 1.15 5.31
N THR A 49 -7.27 2.16 4.81
CA THR A 49 -7.86 3.07 3.82
C THR A 49 -8.27 2.35 2.55
#